data_AF-A0A969Z5Q0-F1
#
_entry.id   AF-A0A969Z5Q0-F1
#
_cell.length_a   1.000
_cell.length_b   1.000
_cell.length_c   1.000
_cell.angle_alpha   90.00
_cell.angle_beta   90.00
_cell.angle_gamma   90.00
#
_symmetry.space_group_name_H-M   'P 1'
#
loop_
_entity.id
_entity.type
_entity.pdbx_description
1 polymer ?
#
loop_
_entity_poly.entity_id
_entity_poly.type
_entity_poly.pdbx_seq_one_letter_code
_entity_poly.pdbx_strand_id
1 'polypeptide(L)' 'MTNWSNRDVSRYCNLVNLKCNIEGYGFVKEQSAKEGTKVNDITEINIKLQRTNEKVDVGA' A
#
# COMPACT_ATOMS: atom_id res chain seq x y z
N MET A 1 1.17 -4.55 -3.33
CA MET A 1 0.21 -3.42 -3.36
C MET A 1 0.81 -2.17 -3.99
N THR A 2 1.82 -2.28 -4.85
CA THR A 2 2.43 -1.12 -5.52
C THR A 2 1.37 -0.29 -6.25
N ASN A 3 1.49 1.05 -6.16
CA ASN A 3 0.56 2.03 -6.73
C ASN A 3 -0.86 2.05 -6.14
N TRP A 4 -1.11 1.34 -5.03
CA TRP A 4 -2.40 1.46 -4.34
C TRP A 4 -2.51 2.78 -3.61
N SER A 5 -3.70 3.37 -3.60
CA SER A 5 -3.95 4.54 -2.78
C SER A 5 -4.03 4.14 -1.30
N ASN A 6 -3.84 5.11 -0.40
CA ASN A 6 -4.07 4.90 1.04
C ASN A 6 -5.47 4.29 1.31
N ARG A 7 -6.50 4.71 0.55
CA ARG A 7 -7.86 4.19 0.68
C ARG A 7 -7.94 2.71 0.33
N ASP A 8 -7.28 2.28 -0.73
CA ASP A 8 -7.29 0.88 -1.18
C ASP A 8 -6.58 -0.02 -0.18
N VAL A 9 -5.41 0.43 0.30
CA VAL A 9 -4.65 -0.25 1.36
C VAL A 9 -5.50 -0.41 2.61
N SER A 10 -6.06 0.69 3.13
CA SER A 10 -6.86 0.67 4.35
C SER A 10 -8.07 -0.27 4.25
N ARG A 11 -8.75 -0.28 3.09
CA ARG A 11 -9.86 -1.21 2.83
C ARG A 11 -9.41 -2.65 2.84
N TYR A 12 -8.33 -2.98 2.14
CA TYR A 12 -7.81 -4.33 2.08
C TYR A 12 -7.40 -4.83 3.47
N CYS A 13 -6.62 -4.03 4.20
CA CYS A 13 -6.16 -4.37 5.55
C CYS A 13 -7.33 -4.69 6.50
N ASN A 14 -8.40 -3.89 6.45
CA ASN A 14 -9.61 -4.16 7.23
C ASN A 14 -10.31 -5.46 6.80
N LEU A 15 -10.39 -5.75 5.50
CA LEU A 15 -11.05 -6.96 4.98
C LEU A 15 -10.32 -8.24 5.40
N VAL A 16 -8.98 -8.22 5.41
CA VAL A 16 -8.16 -9.39 5.78
C VAL A 16 -7.78 -9.41 7.26
N ASN A 17 -8.32 -8.49 8.07
CA ASN A 17 -7.98 -8.32 9.48
C ASN A 17 -6.46 -8.22 9.74
N LEU A 18 -5.77 -7.44 8.90
CA LEU A 18 -4.32 -7.21 8.96
C LEU A 18 -4.05 -5.81 9.51
N LYS A 19 -3.15 -5.70 10.49
CA LYS A 19 -2.72 -4.40 10.99
C LYS A 19 -1.77 -3.73 10.00
N CYS A 20 -2.12 -2.56 9.51
CA CYS A 20 -1.30 -1.84 8.53
C CYS A 20 -0.77 -0.53 9.11
N ASN A 21 0.55 -0.45 9.30
CA ASN A 21 1.22 0.77 9.70
C ASN A 21 1.60 1.55 8.43
N ILE A 22 0.80 2.55 8.12
CA ILE A 22 0.92 3.33 6.89
C ILE A 22 1.67 4.62 7.21
N GLU A 23 2.79 4.84 6.54
CA GLU A 23 3.62 6.05 6.65
C GLU A 23 3.59 6.85 5.34
N GLY A 24 3.47 8.18 5.45
CA GLY A 24 3.48 9.09 4.30
C GLY A 24 2.12 9.31 3.63
N TYR A 25 2.15 9.84 2.40
CA TYR A 25 0.97 10.21 1.62
C TYR A 25 1.16 9.88 0.13
N GLY A 26 0.07 9.65 -0.60
CA GLY A 26 0.10 9.33 -2.04
C GLY A 26 -0.20 7.86 -2.32
N PHE A 27 0.68 7.22 -3.09
CA PHE A 27 0.53 5.83 -3.52
C PHE A 27 1.62 4.94 -2.89
N VAL A 28 1.32 3.66 -2.70
CA VAL A 28 2.26 2.69 -2.11
C VAL A 28 3.51 2.56 -2.98
N LYS A 29 4.65 2.87 -2.37
CA LYS A 29 5.99 2.72 -2.95
C LYS A 29 6.69 1.49 -2.41
N GLU A 30 6.56 1.23 -1.11
CA GLU A 30 7.23 0.12 -0.41
C GLU A 30 6.28 -0.56 0.57
N GLN A 31 6.52 -1.85 0.79
CA GLN A 31 5.85 -2.66 1.80
C GLN A 31 6.84 -3.66 2.41
N SER A 32 6.70 -3.98 3.70
CA SER A 32 7.60 -4.91 4.39
C SER A 32 7.34 -6.39 4.05
N ALA A 33 6.11 -6.75 3.68
CA ALA A 33 5.78 -8.11 3.28
C ALA A 33 6.21 -8.37 1.83
N LYS A 34 6.87 -9.51 1.61
CA LYS A 34 7.29 -9.94 0.27
C LYS A 34 6.09 -10.42 -0.55
N GLU A 35 6.23 -10.32 -1.86
CA GLU A 35 5.25 -10.91 -2.77
C GLU A 35 5.20 -12.44 -2.59
N GLY A 36 4.00 -13.01 -2.66
CA GLY A 36 3.77 -14.44 -2.44
C GLY A 36 3.69 -14.87 -0.97
N THR A 37 3.93 -13.99 0.00
CA THR A 37 3.67 -14.29 1.41
C THR A 37 2.16 -14.50 1.63
N LYS A 38 1.78 -15.59 2.29
CA LYS A 38 0.39 -15.86 2.63
C LYS A 38 -0.07 -14.85 3.67
N VAL A 39 -1.23 -14.23 3.44
CA VAL A 39 -1.77 -13.20 4.33
C VAL A 39 -2.06 -13.72 5.73
N ASN A 40 -2.43 -15.01 5.87
CA ASN A 40 -2.70 -15.63 7.17
C ASN A 40 -1.47 -15.79 8.06
N ASP A 41 -0.26 -15.70 7.49
CA ASP A 41 0.99 -15.87 8.22
C ASP A 41 1.50 -14.51 8.78
N ILE A 42 0.75 -13.42 8.57
CA ILE A 42 1.15 -12.06 8.91
C ILE A 42 0.05 -11.38 9.72
N THR A 43 0.43 -10.75 10.83
CA THR A 43 -0.49 -9.96 11.67
C THR A 43 -0.35 -8.46 11.45
N GLU A 44 0.81 -8.04 10.92
CA GLU A 44 1.15 -6.63 10.73
C GLU A 44 2.02 -6.42 9.49
N ILE A 45 1.81 -5.30 8.79
CA ILE A 45 2.63 -4.87 7.65
C ILE A 45 2.93 -3.37 7.73
N ASN A 46 4.17 -3.01 7.40
CA ASN A 46 4.59 -1.61 7.28
C ASN A 46 4.54 -1.21 5.80
N ILE A 47 3.89 -0.08 5.52
CA ILE A 47 3.63 0.39 4.15
C ILE A 47 4.07 1.85 4.06
N LYS A 48 4.91 2.15 3.08
CA LYS A 48 5.32 3.54 2.80
C LYS A 48 4.66 4.04 1.54
N LEU A 49 4.01 5.19 1.68
CA LEU A 49 3.38 5.93 0.60
C LEU A 49 4.31 7.06 0.15
N GLN A 50 4.33 7.30 -1.15
CA GLN A 50 5.03 8.44 -1.75
C GLN A 50 4.08 9.18 -2.70
N ARG A 51 4.15 10.52 -2.66
CA ARG A 51 3.51 11.36 -3.67
C ARG A 51 4.31 11.25 -4.95
N THR A 52 3.67 10.81 -6.03
CA THR A 52 4.28 10.90 -7.35
C THR A 52 4.29 12.38 -7.75
N ASN A 53 5.50 12.96 -7.87
CA ASN A 53 5.69 14.25 -8.54
C ASN A 53 5.74 14.07 -10.07
N GLU A 54 5.55 12.86 -10.56
CA GLU A 54 5.36 12.59 -11.99
C GLU A 54 4.09 13.31 -12.43
N LYS A 55 4.25 14.31 -13.29
CA LYS A 55 3.14 14.86 -14.06
C LYS A 55 2.47 13.68 -14.75
N VAL A 56 1.24 13.36 -14.35
CA VAL A 56 0.37 12.48 -15.13
C VAL A 56 0.22 13.17 -16.49
N ASP A 57 0.92 12.66 -17.49
CA ASP A 57 0.77 13.12 -18.87
C ASP A 57 -0.60 12.61 -19.34
N VAL A 58 -1.60 13.48 -19.21
CA VAL A 58 -2.93 13.24 -19.76
C VAL A 58 -2.78 13.54 -21.24
N GLY A 59 -2.40 12.52 -22.02
CA GLY A 59 -2.22 12.64 -23.47
C GLY A 59 -3.38 13.40 -24.10
N ALA A 60 -3.03 14.48 -24.81
CA ALA A 60 -3.95 15.37 -25.53
C ALA A 60 -4.54 14.68 -26.77
#